data_AF-A0A7S1H3V9-F1
#
_entry.id   AF-A0A7S1H3V9-F1
#
_cell.length_a   1.000
_cell.length_b   1.000
_cell.length_c   1.000
_cell.angle_alpha   90.00
_cell.angle_beta   90.00
_cell.angle_gamma   90.00
#
_symmetry.space_group_name_H-M   'P 1'
#
loop_
_entity.id
_entity.type
_entity.pdbx_description
1 polymer ?
#
loop_
_entity_poly.entity_id
_entity_poly.type
_entity_poly.pdbx_seq_one_letter_code
_entity_poly.pdbx_strand_id
1 'polypeptide(L)'
;VCVTCPTGAECASEGGGKTCGLRSAELACGSGVVVVGNWSRVNDGEYHLSSCPSGYSLVNTLSGTSVGGGDALYRHDAQQCVECLDESQYVLRSDVDTCQKCPRGLRCHGDGTLDPVVGGSEWVEEEV
;
A
#
# COMPACT_ATOMS: atom_id res chain seq x y z
N VAL A 1 -25.84 4.73 -1.41
CA VAL A 1 -25.50 3.41 -2.01
C VAL A 1 -24.57 2.71 -1.04
N CYS A 2 -24.76 1.42 -0.77
CA CYS A 2 -23.82 0.66 0.05
C CYS A 2 -22.68 0.17 -0.83
N VAL A 3 -21.44 0.47 -0.46
CA VAL A 3 -20.22 0.00 -1.14
C VAL A 3 -19.52 -1.05 -0.29
N THR A 4 -18.89 -2.01 -0.96
CA THR A 4 -18.04 -3.03 -0.31
C THR A 4 -16.85 -2.34 0.35
N CYS A 5 -16.46 -2.77 1.55
CA CYS A 5 -15.27 -2.24 2.19
C CYS A 5 -14.04 -2.59 1.34
N PRO A 6 -13.12 -1.65 1.09
CA PRO A 6 -11.86 -1.96 0.44
C PRO A 6 -11.05 -2.98 1.25
N THR A 7 -10.34 -3.85 0.55
CA THR A 7 -9.56 -4.96 1.15
C THR A 7 -8.63 -4.49 2.27
N GLY A 8 -7.88 -3.39 2.07
CA GLY A 8 -6.94 -2.86 3.06
C GLY A 8 -7.59 -2.16 4.26
N ALA A 9 -8.90 -1.98 4.22
CA ALA A 9 -9.70 -1.40 5.29
C ALA A 9 -10.59 -2.43 6.01
N GLU A 10 -10.53 -3.70 5.60
CA GLU A 10 -11.27 -4.77 6.24
C GLU A 10 -10.67 -5.10 7.61
N CYS A 11 -11.50 -5.02 8.63
CA CYS A 11 -11.14 -5.36 9.99
C CYS A 11 -11.57 -6.78 10.28
N ALA A 12 -10.63 -7.61 10.72
CA ALA A 12 -10.96 -8.88 11.36
C ALA A 12 -11.71 -8.59 12.66
N SER A 13 -12.89 -9.17 12.84
CA SER A 13 -13.59 -9.15 14.14
C SER A 13 -13.58 -10.55 14.77
N GLU A 14 -13.44 -10.57 16.10
CA GLU A 14 -13.59 -11.77 16.90
C GLU A 14 -15.02 -12.31 16.72
N GLY A 15 -15.17 -13.40 15.96
CA GLY A 15 -16.48 -13.94 15.56
C GLY A 15 -16.65 -14.14 14.04
N GLY A 16 -15.65 -13.81 13.23
CA GLY A 16 -15.62 -14.14 11.79
C GLY A 16 -16.40 -13.17 10.89
N GLY A 17 -17.04 -12.15 11.46
CA GLY A 17 -17.56 -11.02 10.71
C GLY A 17 -16.43 -10.07 10.28
N LYS A 18 -16.52 -9.54 9.06
CA LYS A 18 -15.66 -8.45 8.59
C LYS A 18 -16.35 -7.11 8.86
N THR A 19 -15.67 -6.19 9.50
CA THR A 19 -16.12 -4.78 9.62
C THR A 19 -15.23 -3.88 8.78
N CYS A 20 -15.63 -2.63 8.57
CA CYS A 20 -14.88 -1.68 7.76
C CYS A 20 -14.31 -0.58 8.65
N GLY A 21 -12.98 -0.48 8.75
CA GLY A 21 -12.30 0.51 9.58
C GLY A 21 -12.61 1.95 9.15
N LEU A 22 -12.93 2.15 7.87
CA LEU A 22 -13.30 3.46 7.31
C LEU A 22 -14.66 4.00 7.82
N ARG A 23 -15.43 3.19 8.57
CA ARG A 23 -16.67 3.65 9.20
C ARG A 23 -16.41 4.49 10.46
N SER A 24 -15.26 4.36 11.10
CA SER A 24 -14.91 5.16 12.27
C SER A 24 -14.27 6.49 11.84
N ALA A 25 -14.42 7.53 12.66
CA ALA A 25 -13.78 8.82 12.42
C ALA A 25 -12.25 8.74 12.49
N GLU A 26 -11.74 7.76 13.22
CA GLU A 26 -10.31 7.49 13.40
C GLU A 26 -9.74 6.55 12.33
N LEU A 27 -10.58 6.09 11.38
CA LEU A 27 -10.20 5.12 10.35
C LEU A 27 -9.56 3.86 10.95
N ALA A 28 -10.10 3.41 12.08
CA ALA A 28 -9.64 2.29 12.86
C ALA A 28 -10.70 1.19 12.99
N CYS A 29 -10.21 -0.03 13.16
CA CYS A 29 -10.98 -1.19 13.56
C CYS A 29 -11.45 -1.07 15.00
N GLY A 30 -12.48 -1.85 15.39
CA GLY A 30 -12.96 -1.88 16.78
C GLY A 30 -11.90 -2.31 17.81
N SER A 31 -10.80 -2.91 17.36
CA SER A 31 -9.61 -3.24 18.16
C SER A 31 -8.65 -2.05 18.39
N GLY A 32 -8.92 -0.89 17.80
CA GLY A 32 -8.02 0.28 17.81
C GLY A 32 -6.91 0.23 16.75
N VAL A 33 -6.87 -0.82 15.92
CA VAL A 33 -5.91 -0.92 14.81
C VAL A 33 -6.34 0.03 13.69
N VAL A 34 -5.50 1.03 13.41
CA VAL A 34 -5.71 2.00 12.32
C VAL A 34 -5.48 1.31 10.98
N VAL A 35 -6.35 1.57 9.99
CA VAL A 35 -6.18 1.05 8.63
C VAL A 35 -4.94 1.67 7.99
N VAL A 36 -4.14 0.87 7.29
CA VAL A 36 -2.86 1.31 6.72
C VAL A 36 -3.10 2.21 5.51
N GLY A 37 -2.34 3.31 5.42
CA GLY A 37 -2.35 4.24 4.28
C GLY A 37 -3.14 5.51 4.52
N ASN A 38 -3.06 6.43 3.57
CA ASN A 38 -3.73 7.72 3.61
C ASN A 38 -5.08 7.67 2.88
N TRP A 39 -6.14 7.49 3.65
CA TRP A 39 -7.51 7.40 3.15
C TRP A 39 -8.22 8.75 3.22
N SER A 40 -8.89 9.13 2.14
CA SER A 40 -9.69 10.37 2.10
C SER A 40 -11.04 10.12 1.45
N ARG A 41 -12.07 10.84 1.89
CA ARG A 41 -13.38 10.78 1.25
C ARG A 41 -13.38 11.69 0.02
N VAL A 42 -13.74 11.15 -1.13
CA VAL A 42 -13.95 11.90 -2.37
C VAL A 42 -15.44 12.23 -2.58
N ASN A 43 -15.76 12.98 -3.63
CA ASN A 43 -17.01 13.75 -3.84
C ASN A 43 -18.35 12.98 -3.65
N ASP A 44 -18.35 11.65 -3.56
CA ASP A 44 -19.54 10.82 -3.35
C ASP A 44 -19.57 10.11 -1.98
N GLY A 45 -18.67 10.48 -1.07
CA GLY A 45 -18.49 9.82 0.24
C GLY A 45 -17.77 8.48 0.16
N GLU A 46 -17.31 8.10 -1.03
CA GLU A 46 -16.40 6.98 -1.28
C GLU A 46 -15.01 7.28 -0.70
N TYR A 47 -14.35 6.28 -0.14
CA TYR A 47 -12.98 6.42 0.35
C TYR A 47 -11.97 6.02 -0.72
N HIS A 48 -11.02 6.92 -0.97
CA HIS A 48 -9.88 6.69 -1.83
C HIS A 48 -8.61 6.59 -0.99
N LEU A 49 -7.85 5.52 -1.21
CA LEU A 49 -6.49 5.36 -0.74
C LEU A 49 -5.57 6.14 -1.68
N SER A 50 -4.96 7.19 -1.15
CA SER A 50 -4.15 8.14 -1.93
C SER A 50 -2.65 7.86 -1.87
N SER A 51 -2.17 7.29 -0.76
CA SER A 51 -0.77 6.93 -0.59
C SER A 51 -0.60 5.86 0.48
N CYS A 52 0.54 5.16 0.43
CA CYS A 52 0.94 4.16 1.41
C CYS A 52 2.24 4.60 2.12
N PRO A 53 2.47 4.14 3.36
CA PRO A 53 3.73 4.40 4.04
C PRO A 53 4.91 3.75 3.31
N SER A 54 6.12 4.24 3.58
CA SER A 54 7.35 3.61 3.09
C SER A 54 7.38 2.12 3.43
N GLY A 55 7.86 1.30 2.50
CA GLY A 55 7.83 -0.15 2.63
C GLY A 55 6.54 -0.81 2.13
N TYR A 56 5.56 -0.02 1.70
CA TYR A 56 4.30 -0.52 1.17
C TYR A 56 4.07 -0.03 -0.24
N SER A 57 3.46 -0.86 -1.07
CA SER A 57 2.95 -0.47 -2.40
C SER A 57 1.46 -0.23 -2.36
N LEU A 58 1.01 0.84 -3.02
CA LEU A 58 -0.40 1.16 -3.17
C LEU A 58 -1.04 0.28 -4.24
N VAL A 59 -2.09 -0.45 -3.89
CA VAL A 59 -2.86 -1.25 -4.85
C VAL A 59 -4.26 -0.67 -4.88
N ASN A 60 -4.67 -0.05 -5.99
CA ASN A 60 -6.02 0.50 -6.19
C ASN A 60 -6.60 0.22 -7.59
N THR A 61 -5.92 -0.58 -8.42
CA THR A 61 -6.37 -0.97 -9.77
C THR A 61 -6.35 -2.49 -9.98
N LEU A 62 -7.04 -2.96 -11.04
CA LEU A 62 -7.11 -4.37 -11.44
C LEU A 62 -5.78 -5.02 -11.82
N SER A 63 -4.82 -4.25 -12.31
CA SER A 63 -3.50 -4.75 -12.70
C SER A 63 -2.54 -4.87 -11.51
N GLY A 64 -2.97 -4.49 -10.30
CA GLY A 64 -2.11 -4.42 -9.12
C GLY A 64 -1.17 -3.21 -9.14
N THR A 65 -1.44 -2.21 -9.98
CA THR A 65 -0.61 -1.01 -10.13
C THR A 65 -1.24 0.18 -9.39
N SER A 66 -0.40 1.05 -8.83
CA SER A 66 -0.78 2.26 -8.13
C SER A 66 -1.05 3.37 -9.15
N VAL A 67 -2.29 3.84 -9.28
CA VAL A 67 -2.54 5.04 -10.09
C VAL A 67 -3.34 6.02 -9.27
N GLY A 68 -2.74 7.17 -8.97
CA GLY A 68 -3.43 8.30 -8.33
C GLY A 68 -4.52 8.84 -9.24
N GLY A 69 -5.71 8.26 -9.15
CA GLY A 69 -6.98 8.78 -9.68
C GLY A 69 -7.07 8.95 -11.20
N GLY A 70 -7.84 8.06 -11.85
CA GLY A 70 -8.41 8.34 -13.18
C GLY A 70 -8.31 7.24 -14.24
N ASP A 71 -7.67 6.11 -13.95
CA ASP A 71 -7.58 5.02 -14.92
C ASP A 71 -8.87 4.16 -14.93
N ALA A 72 -9.24 3.64 -16.10
CA ALA A 72 -10.40 2.76 -16.31
C ALA A 72 -10.30 1.43 -15.52
N LEU A 73 -9.16 1.18 -14.88
CA LEU A 73 -8.86 0.00 -14.08
C LEU A 73 -9.04 0.22 -12.57
N TYR A 74 -9.46 1.42 -12.12
CA TYR A 74 -9.71 1.69 -10.70
C TYR A 74 -10.74 0.72 -10.09
N ARG A 75 -10.43 0.22 -8.88
CA ARG A 75 -11.29 -0.70 -8.14
C ARG A 75 -11.37 -0.32 -6.68
N HIS A 76 -12.54 0.22 -6.31
CA HIS A 76 -12.84 0.60 -4.94
C HIS A 76 -12.63 -0.55 -3.94
N ASP A 77 -13.01 -1.77 -4.30
CA ASP A 77 -12.93 -2.96 -3.45
C ASP A 77 -11.50 -3.50 -3.27
N ALA A 78 -10.60 -3.21 -4.20
CA ALA A 78 -9.23 -3.72 -4.20
C ALA A 78 -8.24 -2.87 -3.38
N GLN A 79 -8.64 -1.66 -2.97
CA GLN A 79 -7.72 -0.67 -2.39
C GLN A 79 -7.04 -1.21 -1.12
N GLN A 80 -5.71 -1.19 -1.10
CA GLN A 80 -4.90 -1.62 0.05
C GLN A 80 -3.45 -1.13 -0.07
N CYS A 81 -2.76 -1.07 1.06
CA CYS A 81 -1.31 -0.98 1.12
C CYS A 81 -0.75 -2.39 1.30
N VAL A 82 0.04 -2.87 0.35
CA VAL A 82 0.70 -4.18 0.43
C VAL A 82 2.14 -3.98 0.88
N GLU A 83 2.50 -4.55 2.01
CA GLU A 83 3.88 -4.55 2.52
C GLU A 83 4.81 -5.28 1.55
N CYS A 84 5.93 -4.65 1.22
CA CYS A 84 7.00 -5.27 0.46
C CYS A 84 7.75 -6.25 1.35
N LEU A 85 8.09 -7.42 0.82
CA LEU A 85 8.80 -8.44 1.59
C LEU A 85 10.18 -7.94 2.02
N ASP A 86 10.39 -7.88 3.32
CA ASP A 86 11.70 -7.59 3.92
C ASP A 86 12.79 -8.47 3.29
N GLU A 87 13.99 -7.90 3.14
CA GLU A 87 15.19 -8.56 2.61
C GLU A 87 15.18 -8.93 1.13
N SER A 88 14.01 -8.90 0.48
CA SER A 88 13.85 -9.44 -0.88
C SER A 88 13.10 -8.53 -1.86
N GLN A 89 12.47 -7.48 -1.35
CA GLN A 89 11.79 -6.46 -2.16
C GLN A 89 12.11 -5.04 -1.67
N TYR A 90 11.86 -4.07 -2.54
CA TYR A 90 12.00 -2.64 -2.25
C TYR A 90 10.90 -1.86 -2.98
N VAL A 91 10.60 -0.66 -2.50
CA VAL A 91 9.75 0.31 -3.20
C VAL A 91 10.32 1.71 -3.01
N LEU A 92 10.50 2.44 -4.11
CA LEU A 92 11.05 3.80 -4.07
C LEU A 92 9.94 4.83 -3.84
N ARG A 93 8.84 4.74 -4.59
CA ARG A 93 7.67 5.61 -4.44
C ARG A 93 6.43 4.79 -4.15
N SER A 94 6.09 4.66 -2.87
CA SER A 94 4.97 3.84 -2.37
C SER A 94 3.59 4.19 -2.95
N ASP A 95 3.43 5.39 -3.50
CA ASP A 95 2.19 5.90 -4.10
C ASP A 95 2.03 5.57 -5.60
N VAL A 96 3.13 5.25 -6.31
CA VAL A 96 3.14 5.02 -7.76
C VAL A 96 3.74 3.66 -8.14
N ASP A 97 4.80 3.25 -7.44
CA ASP A 97 5.55 2.06 -7.76
C ASP A 97 4.99 0.83 -7.00
N THR A 98 5.06 -0.31 -7.64
CA THR A 98 4.78 -1.60 -7.00
C THR A 98 6.05 -2.16 -6.36
N CYS A 99 5.92 -3.04 -5.37
CA CYS A 99 7.08 -3.71 -4.76
C CYS A 99 7.92 -4.40 -5.84
N GLN A 100 9.18 -4.00 -5.95
CA GLN A 100 10.13 -4.54 -6.91
C GLN A 100 11.02 -5.59 -6.26
N LYS A 101 11.52 -6.54 -7.05
CA LYS A 101 12.46 -7.53 -6.56
C LYS A 101 13.80 -6.87 -6.24
N CYS A 102 14.38 -7.20 -5.09
CA CYS A 102 15.69 -6.70 -4.68
C CYS A 102 16.76 -7.03 -5.73
N PRO A 103 17.52 -6.02 -6.23
CA PRO A 103 18.60 -6.26 -7.17
C PRO A 103 19.69 -7.15 -6.58
N ARG A 104 20.40 -7.88 -7.45
CA ARG A 104 21.50 -8.74 -7.00
C ARG A 104 22.63 -7.89 -6.45
N GLY A 105 23.21 -8.32 -5.33
CA GLY A 105 24.29 -7.60 -4.66
C GLY A 105 23.82 -6.50 -3.71
N LEU A 106 22.51 -6.39 -3.50
CA LEU A 106 21.88 -5.54 -2.49
C LEU A 106 21.12 -6.38 -1.47
N ARG A 107 20.97 -5.83 -0.27
CA ARG A 107 19.98 -6.23 0.73
C ARG A 107 18.97 -5.10 0.82
N CYS A 108 17.71 -5.43 0.59
CA CYS A 108 16.62 -4.47 0.62
C CYS A 108 15.85 -4.58 1.94
N HIS A 109 15.12 -3.54 2.31
CA HIS A 109 14.38 -3.49 3.58
C HIS A 109 12.90 -3.21 3.38
N GLY A 110 12.36 -3.60 2.22
CA GLY A 110 10.99 -3.31 1.83
C GLY A 110 10.77 -1.88 1.32
N ASP A 111 11.53 -0.90 1.81
CA ASP A 111 11.46 0.52 1.41
C ASP A 111 12.58 0.94 0.44
N GLY A 112 12.82 2.24 0.29
CA GLY A 112 13.88 2.78 -0.57
C GLY A 112 15.30 2.65 0.00
N THR A 113 15.48 2.05 1.17
CA THR A 113 16.78 1.82 1.78
C THR A 113 17.40 0.51 1.29
N LEU A 114 18.68 0.57 0.92
CA LEU A 114 19.41 -0.51 0.26
C LEU A 114 20.81 -0.61 0.85
N ASP A 115 21.21 -1.80 1.28
CA ASP A 115 22.57 -2.07 1.75
C ASP A 115 23.36 -2.86 0.70
N PRO A 116 24.59 -2.45 0.35
CA PRO A 116 25.45 -3.26 -0.50
C PRO A 116 25.87 -4.55 0.20
N VAL A 117 25.67 -5.69 -0.46
CA VAL A 117 26.16 -7.00 0.03
C VAL A 117 27.67 -7.11 -0.13
N VAL A 118 28.25 -6.40 -1.10
CA VAL A 118 29.70 -6.30 -1.31
C VAL A 118 30.21 -5.01 -0.69
N GLY A 119 30.98 -5.10 0.38
CA GLY A 119 31.57 -3.93 1.04
C GLY A 119 32.48 -3.15 0.09
N GLY A 120 32.29 -1.83 0.03
CA GLY A 120 33.07 -0.92 -0.82
C GLY A 120 32.46 -0.64 -2.20
N SER A 121 31.29 -1.18 -2.52
CA SER A 121 30.53 -0.81 -3.72
C SER A 121 29.57 0.35 -3.44
N GLU A 122 29.50 1.31 -4.36
CA GLU A 122 28.52 2.39 -4.37
C GLU A 122 27.44 2.08 -5.40
N TRP A 123 26.17 2.18 -5.01
CA TRP A 123 25.04 2.01 -5.90
C TRP A 123 24.37 3.36 -6.10
N VAL A 124 24.09 3.68 -7.36
CA VAL A 124 23.40 4.90 -7.75
C VAL A 124 22.08 4.52 -8.41
N GLU A 125 21.01 5.23 -8.05
CA GLU A 125 19.77 5.19 -8.79
C GLU A 125 20.01 5.77 -10.18
N GLU A 126 19.57 5.08 -11.22
CA GLU A 126 19.68 5.58 -12.59
C GLU A 126 18.50 6.53 -12.83
N GLU A 127 18.76 7.84 -12.85
CA GLU A 127 17.76 8.83 -13.28
C GLU A 127 17.52 8.66 -14.79
N VAL A 128 16.29 8.33 -15.19
CA VAL A 128 15.86 8.15 -16.60
C VAL A 128 15.06 9.35 -17.08
#